data_AF-A0A9E3UKW9-F1
#
_entry.id   AF-A0A9E3UKW9-F1
#
_cell.length_a   1.000
_cell.length_b   1.000
_cell.length_c   1.000
_cell.angle_alpha   90.00
_cell.angle_beta   90.00
_cell.angle_gamma   90.00
#
_symmetry.space_group_name_H-M   'P 1'
#
loop_
_entity.id
_entity.type
_entity.pdbx_description
1 polymer ?
#
loop_
_entity_poly.entity_id
_entity_poly.type
_entity_poly.pdbx_seq_one_letter_code
_entity_poly.pdbx_strand_id
1 'polypeptide(L)'
;MGGISNVGNNISKIPGGVSYASSPSAISILPNTISWPSTNFDPATVALIARMTPAPSAARAIIINNLVVALKAADIWAYLDLLYLTAAFSSQSARLNWVSSNYTLTPVGAPTFVADQGYQGDGSTSYCGSGYLPATNGVNWNVNDAAIWMWTRTNSSETNADIGAGTGFVSAIISRDATGNMGALVNRTGTNLTVAVPTSVGLSGAQRRSANDERLWKDGVETVTGSAAAGGRPSSEFRICGRSPSSYSNRQVSFAAAGAALAGKEAAFYAAINTYMQAVGAA
;
A
#
# COMPACT_ATOMS: atom_id res chain seq x y z
N MET A 1 -72.93 -12.50 64.67
CA MET A 1 -71.70 -13.30 64.55
C MET A 1 -70.95 -12.73 63.35
N GLY A 2 -70.09 -11.71 63.53
CA GLY A 2 -68.66 -11.87 63.83
C GLY A 2 -67.95 -12.46 62.60
N GLY A 3 -67.06 -11.81 61.84
CA GLY A 3 -66.12 -10.73 62.12
C GLY A 3 -64.70 -11.19 61.73
N ILE A 4 -64.07 -10.46 60.81
CA ILE A 4 -62.60 -10.18 60.73
C ILE A 4 -61.61 -11.21 60.12
N SER A 5 -60.73 -10.65 59.27
CA SER A 5 -59.33 -10.96 58.89
C SER A 5 -59.18 -11.42 57.43
N ASN A 6 -58.62 -10.67 56.48
CA ASN A 6 -57.36 -9.93 56.33
C ASN A 6 -56.10 -10.79 56.13
N VAL A 7 -55.37 -10.41 55.07
CA VAL A 7 -53.97 -10.62 54.72
C VAL A 7 -53.56 -11.96 54.11
N GLY A 8 -52.96 -11.89 52.90
CA GLY A 8 -51.85 -12.76 52.55
C GLY A 8 -51.75 -13.12 51.07
N ASN A 9 -51.04 -12.32 50.28
CA ASN A 9 -50.37 -12.79 49.06
C ASN A 9 -49.56 -14.05 49.40
N ASN A 10 -49.82 -15.16 48.72
CA ASN A 10 -48.81 -16.20 48.51
C ASN A 10 -49.12 -16.98 47.23
N ILE A 11 -48.33 -16.64 46.21
CA ILE A 11 -48.11 -17.38 44.98
C ILE A 11 -47.64 -18.79 45.36
N SER A 12 -48.32 -19.85 44.91
CA SER A 12 -47.75 -21.20 44.97
C SER A 12 -48.25 -22.10 43.83
N LYS A 13 -47.38 -22.18 42.82
CA LYS A 13 -47.01 -23.38 42.04
C LYS A 13 -48.06 -24.00 41.10
N ILE A 14 -48.03 -23.52 39.86
CA ILE A 14 -48.32 -24.36 38.69
C ILE A 14 -47.10 -25.30 38.49
N PRO A 15 -47.26 -26.63 38.47
CA PRO A 15 -46.18 -27.56 38.16
C PRO A 15 -46.03 -27.69 36.64
N GLY A 16 -44.87 -27.31 36.11
CA GLY A 16 -44.53 -27.44 34.68
C GLY A 16 -43.55 -26.37 34.22
N GLY A 17 -42.35 -26.35 34.81
CA GLY A 17 -41.31 -25.37 34.49
C GLY A 17 -40.66 -25.63 33.14
N VAL A 18 -41.08 -24.89 32.12
CA VAL A 18 -40.18 -24.48 31.03
C VAL A 18 -39.37 -23.32 31.58
N SER A 19 -38.05 -23.49 31.70
CA SER A 19 -37.16 -22.42 32.12
C SER A 19 -37.20 -21.29 31.09
N TYR A 20 -37.82 -20.16 31.43
CA TYR A 20 -37.59 -18.91 30.73
C TYR A 20 -36.20 -18.41 31.14
N ALA A 21 -35.19 -18.76 30.35
CA ALA A 21 -33.92 -18.05 30.40
C ALA A 21 -34.22 -16.56 30.14
N SER A 22 -33.66 -15.74 31.01
CA SER A 22 -33.73 -14.29 31.03
C SER A 22 -33.71 -13.64 29.64
N SER A 23 -34.56 -12.63 29.49
CA SER A 23 -34.65 -11.61 28.44
C SER A 23 -33.48 -11.60 27.46
N PRO A 24 -33.69 -11.65 26.13
CA PRO A 24 -32.61 -11.37 25.21
C PRO A 24 -32.17 -9.93 25.46
N SER A 25 -30.96 -9.78 25.99
CA SER A 25 -30.25 -8.51 26.03
C SER A 25 -30.34 -7.90 24.64
N ALA A 26 -30.87 -6.69 24.55
CA ALA A 26 -30.95 -5.97 23.29
C ALA A 26 -29.58 -5.99 22.60
N ILE A 27 -29.50 -6.64 21.44
CA ILE A 27 -28.38 -6.42 20.52
C ILE A 27 -28.53 -4.97 20.07
N SER A 28 -27.73 -4.08 20.66
CA SER A 28 -27.51 -2.74 20.14
C SER A 28 -26.75 -2.90 18.83
N ILE A 29 -27.49 -2.99 17.72
CA ILE A 29 -26.91 -2.98 16.39
C ILE A 29 -26.49 -1.54 16.13
N LEU A 30 -25.23 -1.22 16.44
CA LEU A 30 -24.59 -0.06 15.85
C LEU A 30 -24.65 -0.23 14.32
N PRO A 31 -24.94 0.82 13.53
CA PRO A 31 -25.03 0.66 12.09
C PRO A 31 -23.64 0.27 11.52
N ASN A 32 -23.61 -0.81 10.73
CA ASN A 32 -22.52 -1.26 9.84
C ASN A 32 -21.35 -2.12 10.38
N THR A 33 -21.60 -3.20 11.12
CA THR A 33 -20.61 -4.30 11.19
C THR A 33 -20.97 -5.43 10.24
N ILE A 34 -20.38 -5.41 9.03
CA ILE A 34 -20.26 -6.63 8.24
C ILE A 34 -19.35 -7.56 9.06
N SER A 35 -19.92 -8.59 9.70
CA SER A 35 -19.14 -9.64 10.34
C SER A 35 -18.63 -10.59 9.28
N TRP A 36 -17.41 -10.34 8.80
CA TRP A 36 -16.67 -11.35 8.06
C TRP A 36 -16.37 -12.50 9.01
N PRO A 37 -16.56 -13.78 8.62
CA PRO A 37 -16.12 -14.88 9.47
C PRO A 37 -14.61 -14.73 9.66
N SER A 38 -14.21 -14.34 10.87
CA SER A 38 -12.84 -13.95 11.25
C SER A 38 -11.83 -15.11 11.21
N THR A 39 -12.24 -16.28 10.73
CA THR A 39 -11.43 -17.49 10.65
C THR A 39 -10.68 -17.68 9.33
N ASN A 40 -10.91 -16.85 8.29
CA ASN A 40 -10.30 -17.05 6.95
C ASN A 40 -9.42 -15.91 6.41
N PHE A 41 -9.35 -14.75 7.06
CA PHE A 41 -8.49 -13.64 6.62
C PHE A 41 -7.24 -13.50 7.49
N ASP A 42 -6.15 -13.10 6.86
CA ASP A 42 -4.92 -12.77 7.56
C ASP A 42 -5.16 -11.59 8.54
N PRO A 43 -4.63 -11.62 9.76
CA PRO A 43 -4.81 -10.54 10.73
C PRO A 43 -4.41 -9.15 10.22
N ALA A 44 -3.36 -9.06 9.39
CA ALA A 44 -2.94 -7.80 8.78
C ALA A 44 -3.98 -7.30 7.77
N THR A 45 -4.65 -8.20 7.04
CA THR A 45 -5.77 -7.87 6.17
C THR A 45 -6.95 -7.34 6.98
N VAL A 46 -7.31 -7.99 8.08
CA VAL A 46 -8.41 -7.53 8.94
C VAL A 46 -8.12 -6.12 9.47
N ALA A 47 -6.90 -5.87 9.97
CA ALA A 47 -6.48 -4.56 10.46
C ALA A 47 -6.46 -3.49 9.35
N LEU A 48 -6.08 -3.86 8.13
CA LEU A 48 -6.12 -2.97 6.97
C LEU A 48 -7.56 -2.60 6.59
N ILE A 49 -8.44 -3.59 6.46
CA ILE A 49 -9.84 -3.39 6.08
C ILE A 49 -10.57 -2.51 7.11
N ALA A 50 -10.28 -2.65 8.40
CA ALA A 50 -10.84 -1.81 9.45
C ALA A 50 -10.50 -0.32 9.29
N ARG A 51 -9.44 0.03 8.53
CA ARG A 51 -9.05 1.41 8.22
C ARG A 51 -9.67 1.94 6.92
N MET A 52 -10.38 1.13 6.15
CA MET A 52 -10.94 1.52 4.85
C MET A 52 -12.34 2.11 5.00
N THR A 53 -12.54 3.29 4.41
CA THR A 53 -13.82 4.00 4.36
C THR A 53 -14.10 4.53 2.95
N PRO A 54 -15.13 4.03 2.25
CA PRO A 54 -16.06 2.97 2.69
C PRO A 54 -15.36 1.62 2.87
N ALA A 55 -16.00 0.71 3.60
CA ALA A 55 -15.51 -0.66 3.70
C ALA A 55 -15.55 -1.34 2.30
N PRO A 56 -14.57 -2.20 1.97
CA PRO A 56 -14.58 -2.95 0.72
C PRO A 56 -15.74 -3.94 0.67
N SER A 57 -16.16 -4.29 -0.56
CA SER A 57 -17.07 -5.42 -0.79
C SER A 57 -16.39 -6.75 -0.42
N ALA A 58 -17.17 -7.82 -0.29
CA ALA A 58 -16.66 -9.17 -0.02
C ALA A 58 -15.59 -9.61 -1.03
N ALA A 59 -15.88 -9.43 -2.32
CA ALA A 59 -14.96 -9.77 -3.39
C ALA A 59 -13.67 -8.95 -3.32
N ARG A 60 -13.77 -7.64 -3.03
CA ARG A 60 -12.59 -6.79 -2.89
C ARG A 60 -11.75 -7.17 -1.66
N ALA A 61 -12.39 -7.52 -0.56
CA ALA A 61 -11.72 -8.00 0.65
C ALA A 61 -10.92 -9.29 0.39
N ILE A 62 -11.46 -10.23 -0.40
CA ILE A 62 -10.73 -11.45 -0.82
C ILE A 62 -9.50 -11.09 -1.66
N ILE A 63 -9.62 -10.17 -2.62
CA ILE A 63 -8.48 -9.73 -3.45
C ILE A 63 -7.37 -9.10 -2.59
N ILE A 64 -7.74 -8.26 -1.63
CA ILE A 64 -6.80 -7.67 -0.65
C ILE A 64 -6.12 -8.78 0.17
N ASN A 65 -6.90 -9.73 0.69
CA ASN A 65 -6.36 -10.85 1.48
C ASN A 65 -5.37 -11.70 0.69
N ASN A 66 -5.70 -12.04 -0.55
CA ASN A 66 -4.86 -12.86 -1.41
C ASN A 66 -3.49 -12.19 -1.65
N LEU A 67 -3.47 -10.87 -1.85
CA LEU A 67 -2.21 -10.15 -1.98
C LEU A 67 -1.38 -10.19 -0.69
N VAL A 68 -2.00 -9.90 0.46
CA VAL A 68 -1.31 -9.94 1.77
C VAL A 68 -0.73 -11.32 2.05
N VAL A 69 -1.52 -12.39 1.86
CA VAL A 69 -1.10 -13.77 2.06
C VAL A 69 0.02 -14.15 1.08
N ALA A 70 -0.07 -13.77 -0.20
CA ALA A 70 0.96 -14.06 -1.19
C ALA A 70 2.30 -13.39 -0.84
N LEU A 71 2.27 -12.12 -0.42
CA LEU A 71 3.48 -11.40 0.02
C LEU A 71 4.09 -12.01 1.28
N LYS A 72 3.27 -12.50 2.21
CA LYS A 72 3.75 -13.19 3.42
C LYS A 72 4.32 -14.57 3.11
N ALA A 73 3.66 -15.35 2.26
CA ALA A 73 4.13 -16.68 1.85
C ALA A 73 5.46 -16.63 1.09
N ALA A 74 5.76 -15.51 0.43
CA ALA A 74 7.03 -15.25 -0.23
C ALA A 74 8.07 -14.54 0.67
N ASP A 75 7.80 -14.37 1.97
CA ASP A 75 8.65 -13.66 2.92
C ASP A 75 9.00 -12.21 2.52
N ILE A 76 8.10 -11.55 1.78
CA ILE A 76 8.30 -10.17 1.31
C ILE A 76 7.71 -9.16 2.30
N TRP A 77 6.59 -9.48 2.94
CA TRP A 77 5.84 -8.54 3.79
C TRP A 77 6.72 -7.84 4.84
N ALA A 78 7.67 -8.57 5.43
CA ALA A 78 8.57 -8.06 6.46
C ALA A 78 9.65 -7.09 5.93
N TYR A 79 9.92 -7.08 4.63
CA TYR A 79 10.94 -6.24 3.99
C TYR A 79 10.39 -4.85 3.62
N LEU A 80 9.07 -4.66 3.71
CA LEU A 80 8.39 -3.45 3.28
C LEU A 80 8.23 -2.47 4.43
N ASP A 81 8.62 -1.22 4.20
CA ASP A 81 8.27 -0.09 5.07
C ASP A 81 7.00 0.62 4.58
N LEU A 82 6.81 0.67 3.26
CA LEU A 82 5.69 1.30 2.58
C LEU A 82 5.09 0.35 1.54
N LEU A 83 3.76 0.24 1.52
CA LEU A 83 3.01 -0.49 0.51
C LEU A 83 1.70 0.24 0.20
N TYR A 84 1.62 0.89 -0.96
CA TYR A 84 0.46 1.64 -1.43
C TYR A 84 -0.11 0.99 -2.69
N LEU A 85 -1.36 0.52 -2.60
CA LEU A 85 -2.13 0.04 -3.75
C LEU A 85 -3.08 1.17 -4.16
N THR A 86 -2.55 2.14 -4.90
CA THR A 86 -3.33 3.34 -5.27
C THR A 86 -4.45 3.00 -6.25
N ALA A 87 -4.33 1.93 -7.04
CA ALA A 87 -5.45 1.30 -7.74
C ALA A 87 -6.41 0.61 -6.75
N ALA A 88 -7.10 1.42 -5.97
CA ALA A 88 -8.10 1.02 -5.00
C ALA A 88 -9.48 1.57 -5.38
N PHE A 89 -10.52 1.00 -4.77
CA PHE A 89 -11.92 1.33 -5.03
C PHE A 89 -12.36 2.71 -4.49
N SER A 90 -11.53 3.36 -3.66
CA SER A 90 -11.80 4.69 -3.12
C SER A 90 -10.52 5.48 -2.89
N SER A 91 -10.61 6.82 -2.93
CA SER A 91 -9.48 7.70 -2.68
C SER A 91 -8.94 7.57 -1.26
N GLN A 92 -9.80 7.25 -0.28
CA GLN A 92 -9.36 7.03 1.08
C GLN A 92 -8.52 5.75 1.17
N SER A 93 -8.98 4.65 0.58
CA SER A 93 -8.28 3.35 0.63
C SER A 93 -6.98 3.37 -0.17
N ALA A 94 -6.93 4.12 -1.27
CA ALA A 94 -5.73 4.31 -2.11
C ALA A 94 -4.56 4.97 -1.35
N ARG A 95 -4.86 5.70 -0.27
CA ARG A 95 -3.87 6.44 0.52
C ARG A 95 -3.27 5.67 1.68
N LEU A 96 -3.86 4.53 2.04
CA LEU A 96 -3.41 3.76 3.20
C LEU A 96 -2.08 3.07 2.89
N ASN A 97 -1.14 3.13 3.83
CA ASN A 97 -0.02 2.20 3.85
C ASN A 97 -0.53 0.84 4.34
N TRP A 98 -0.36 -0.21 3.55
CA TRP A 98 -0.91 -1.53 3.85
C TRP A 98 -0.13 -2.25 4.95
N VAL A 99 1.17 -1.95 5.10
CA VAL A 99 2.06 -2.61 6.08
C VAL A 99 2.13 -1.90 7.44
N SER A 100 1.54 -0.71 7.57
CA SER A 100 1.55 0.07 8.81
C SER A 100 0.33 1.01 8.94
N SER A 101 -0.04 1.38 10.17
CA SER A 101 -1.01 2.45 10.44
C SER A 101 -0.48 3.86 10.16
N ASN A 102 0.83 4.01 9.99
CA ASN A 102 1.50 5.29 9.74
C ASN A 102 1.64 5.59 8.25
N TYR A 103 2.00 6.84 7.93
CA TYR A 103 2.35 7.29 6.58
C TYR A 103 1.20 7.17 5.57
N THR A 104 -0.02 7.46 6.00
CA THR A 104 -1.14 7.66 5.07
C THR A 104 -0.84 8.82 4.13
N LEU A 105 -1.02 8.60 2.82
CA LEU A 105 -0.74 9.60 1.81
C LEU A 105 -1.61 10.85 1.97
N THR A 106 -1.00 12.01 1.75
CA THR A 106 -1.64 13.33 1.70
C THR A 106 -1.54 13.87 0.27
N PRO A 107 -2.66 14.00 -0.45
CA PRO A 107 -2.67 14.65 -1.76
C PRO A 107 -2.37 16.14 -1.62
N VAL A 108 -1.47 16.67 -2.45
CA VAL A 108 -1.07 18.07 -2.50
C VAL A 108 -1.17 18.54 -3.94
N GLY A 109 -1.68 19.75 -4.20
CA GLY A 109 -1.85 20.27 -5.57
C GLY A 109 -2.96 19.59 -6.38
N ALA A 110 -3.88 18.89 -5.72
CA ALA A 110 -5.05 18.23 -6.34
C ALA A 110 -4.71 17.18 -7.44
N PRO A 111 -3.90 16.15 -7.14
CA PRO A 111 -3.72 15.03 -8.06
C PRO A 111 -5.06 14.33 -8.28
N THR A 112 -5.31 13.90 -9.52
CA THR A 112 -6.58 13.26 -9.89
C THR A 112 -6.57 11.81 -9.44
N PHE A 113 -7.57 11.42 -8.66
CA PHE A 113 -7.81 10.02 -8.32
C PHE A 113 -8.87 9.42 -9.24
N VAL A 114 -8.59 8.24 -9.79
CA VAL A 114 -9.59 7.43 -10.49
C VAL A 114 -9.70 6.08 -9.76
N ALA A 115 -10.92 5.64 -9.49
CA ALA A 115 -11.16 4.38 -8.79
C ALA A 115 -10.61 3.20 -9.60
N ASP A 116 -10.03 2.22 -8.88
CA ASP A 116 -9.32 1.06 -9.42
C ASP A 116 -8.19 1.42 -10.40
N GLN A 117 -7.75 2.68 -10.32
CA GLN A 117 -6.78 3.24 -11.25
C GLN A 117 -5.65 3.99 -10.53
N GLY A 118 -5.94 4.72 -9.47
CA GLY A 118 -4.95 5.43 -8.68
C GLY A 118 -4.78 6.89 -9.08
N TYR A 119 -3.64 7.44 -8.70
CA TYR A 119 -3.40 8.87 -8.70
C TYR A 119 -2.61 9.30 -9.92
N GLN A 120 -3.06 10.37 -10.57
CA GLN A 120 -2.39 11.04 -11.65
C GLN A 120 -1.98 12.44 -11.20
N GLY A 121 -0.70 12.75 -11.33
CA GLY A 121 -0.22 14.11 -11.16
C GLY A 121 -0.46 14.98 -12.39
N ASP A 122 -0.11 16.24 -12.27
CA ASP A 122 -0.22 17.32 -13.27
C ASP A 122 1.13 17.60 -13.95
N GLY A 123 2.21 16.93 -13.52
CA GLY A 123 3.58 17.20 -13.97
C GLY A 123 4.16 18.54 -13.53
N SER A 124 3.55 19.23 -12.55
CA SER A 124 3.94 20.59 -12.16
C SER A 124 3.93 20.85 -10.65
N THR A 125 2.82 20.58 -9.96
CA THR A 125 2.67 20.92 -8.53
C THR A 125 2.04 19.83 -7.69
N SER A 126 1.40 18.86 -8.32
CA SER A 126 0.58 17.86 -7.66
C SER A 126 1.33 16.57 -7.36
N TYR A 127 1.08 15.98 -6.19
CA TYR A 127 1.65 14.72 -5.76
C TYR A 127 0.88 14.14 -4.57
N CYS A 128 1.16 12.89 -4.22
CA CYS A 128 0.77 12.32 -2.93
C CYS A 128 2.01 12.17 -2.05
N GLY A 129 2.07 12.94 -0.96
CA GLY A 129 3.17 12.90 0.02
C GLY A 129 2.88 11.91 1.13
N SER A 130 3.86 11.08 1.51
CA SER A 130 3.70 10.10 2.60
C SER A 130 4.06 10.66 3.97
N GLY A 131 4.82 11.75 4.04
CA GLY A 131 5.50 12.18 5.26
C GLY A 131 6.60 11.21 5.75
N TYR A 132 6.84 10.10 5.06
CA TYR A 132 7.87 9.12 5.41
C TYR A 132 9.23 9.61 4.89
N LEU A 133 10.19 9.80 5.80
CA LEU A 133 11.55 10.25 5.52
C LEU A 133 12.49 9.04 5.59
N PRO A 134 13.04 8.49 4.49
CA PRO A 134 13.87 7.28 4.55
C PRO A 134 15.05 7.39 5.54
N ALA A 135 15.68 8.57 5.65
CA ALA A 135 16.79 8.79 6.57
C ALA A 135 16.44 8.66 8.06
N THR A 136 15.17 8.88 8.43
CA THR A 136 14.72 8.92 9.83
C THR A 136 13.73 7.81 10.17
N ASN A 137 12.90 7.41 9.20
CA ASN A 137 11.82 6.45 9.37
C ASN A 137 12.13 5.08 8.75
N GLY A 138 13.23 4.96 7.99
CA GLY A 138 13.72 3.70 7.44
C GLY A 138 14.03 2.68 8.51
N VAL A 139 13.20 1.62 8.57
CA VAL A 139 13.45 0.41 9.35
C VAL A 139 14.13 -0.61 8.45
N ASN A 140 13.48 -0.97 7.35
CA ASN A 140 14.04 -1.86 6.33
C ASN A 140 14.83 -1.08 5.27
N TRP A 141 14.40 0.14 4.93
CA TRP A 141 15.16 1.00 4.04
C TRP A 141 16.45 1.49 4.72
N ASN A 142 17.57 0.88 4.34
CA ASN A 142 18.92 1.18 4.81
C ASN A 142 19.81 1.72 3.68
N VAL A 143 20.97 2.30 3.99
CA VAL A 143 21.89 2.91 3.02
C VAL A 143 22.32 1.91 1.93
N ASN A 144 22.71 0.70 2.33
CA ASN A 144 23.21 -0.35 1.44
C ASN A 144 22.17 -1.43 1.10
N ASP A 145 20.95 -1.28 1.61
CA ASP A 145 19.88 -2.26 1.46
C ASP A 145 18.55 -1.51 1.36
N ALA A 146 18.10 -1.26 0.13
CA ALA A 146 16.88 -0.51 -0.12
C ALA A 146 16.28 -0.87 -1.48
N ALA A 147 14.97 -0.83 -1.58
CA ALA A 147 14.26 -0.91 -2.85
C ALA A 147 13.06 0.03 -2.90
N ILE A 148 12.76 0.47 -4.13
CA ILE A 148 11.56 1.21 -4.48
C ILE A 148 10.92 0.58 -5.71
N TRP A 149 9.60 0.57 -5.72
CA TRP A 149 8.81 -0.09 -6.76
C TRP A 149 7.59 0.76 -7.10
N MET A 150 7.18 0.74 -8.36
CA MET A 150 5.97 1.43 -8.82
C MET A 150 5.30 0.69 -9.98
N TRP A 151 4.00 0.88 -10.12
CA TRP A 151 3.25 0.49 -11.31
C TRP A 151 2.60 1.71 -11.95
N THR A 152 2.82 1.88 -13.25
CA THR A 152 2.22 2.95 -14.06
C THR A 152 1.28 2.35 -15.11
N ARG A 153 0.19 3.05 -15.39
CA ARG A 153 -0.76 2.67 -16.47
C ARG A 153 -0.76 3.60 -17.67
N THR A 154 -0.24 4.80 -17.50
CA THR A 154 -0.13 5.75 -18.61
C THR A 154 1.20 5.52 -19.32
N ASN A 155 1.14 5.20 -20.62
CA ASN A 155 2.35 5.23 -21.43
C ASN A 155 2.68 6.68 -21.79
N SER A 156 3.78 7.21 -21.25
CA SER A 156 4.28 8.54 -21.59
C SER A 156 5.79 8.61 -21.38
N SER A 157 6.42 9.57 -22.04
CA SER A 157 7.85 9.85 -21.93
C SER A 157 8.07 11.23 -21.34
N GLU A 158 8.73 11.30 -20.18
CA GLU A 158 9.08 12.54 -19.47
C GLU A 158 10.25 12.28 -18.51
N THR A 159 11.04 13.31 -18.23
CA THR A 159 12.29 13.21 -17.45
C THR A 159 12.06 13.32 -15.94
N ASN A 160 10.84 13.59 -15.50
CA ASN A 160 10.53 13.70 -14.07
C ASN A 160 10.36 12.31 -13.43
N ALA A 161 10.78 12.21 -12.16
CA ALA A 161 10.57 10.99 -11.38
C ALA A 161 9.09 10.81 -11.04
N ASP A 162 8.60 9.60 -11.24
CA ASP A 162 7.22 9.18 -10.95
C ASP A 162 7.01 8.93 -9.46
N ILE A 163 8.01 8.35 -8.81
CA ILE A 163 8.05 8.14 -7.37
C ILE A 163 9.46 8.42 -6.84
N GLY A 164 9.54 8.69 -5.54
CA GLY A 164 10.81 8.66 -4.83
C GLY A 164 10.92 9.69 -3.72
N ALA A 165 12.15 9.87 -3.24
CA ALA A 165 12.53 10.87 -2.26
C ALA A 165 13.89 11.48 -2.62
N GLY A 166 14.06 12.76 -2.29
CA GLY A 166 15.35 13.41 -2.16
C GLY A 166 15.68 14.45 -3.22
N THR A 167 16.50 15.43 -2.81
CA THR A 167 17.21 16.40 -3.68
C THR A 167 18.73 16.31 -3.53
N GLY A 168 19.22 15.95 -2.33
CA GLY A 168 20.61 15.57 -2.08
C GLY A 168 20.83 14.09 -2.41
N PHE A 169 20.81 13.22 -1.40
CA PHE A 169 20.69 11.78 -1.66
C PHE A 169 19.30 11.46 -2.17
N VAL A 170 19.25 10.64 -3.23
CA VAL A 170 18.05 10.37 -3.99
C VAL A 170 17.82 8.86 -4.06
N SER A 171 16.56 8.49 -3.92
CA SER A 171 16.03 7.26 -4.50
C SER A 171 14.80 7.60 -5.32
N ALA A 172 14.80 7.27 -6.61
CA ALA A 172 13.69 7.56 -7.50
C ALA A 172 13.62 6.64 -8.70
N ILE A 173 12.43 6.52 -9.27
CA ILE A 173 12.19 5.87 -10.56
C ILE A 173 11.59 6.90 -11.52
N ILE A 174 12.13 6.91 -12.74
CA ILE A 174 11.53 7.44 -13.94
C ILE A 174 11.19 6.22 -14.79
N SER A 175 9.90 5.91 -14.93
CA SER A 175 9.46 4.70 -15.66
C SER A 175 9.83 4.74 -17.14
N ARG A 176 9.86 5.93 -17.75
CA ARG A 176 10.37 6.13 -19.12
C ARG A 176 10.70 7.59 -19.42
N ASP A 177 11.94 7.93 -19.71
CA ASP A 177 12.32 9.30 -20.05
C ASP A 177 11.98 9.67 -21.50
N ALA A 178 12.30 10.92 -21.87
CA ALA A 178 12.14 11.45 -23.22
C ALA A 178 12.99 10.71 -24.29
N THR A 179 14.01 9.97 -23.86
CA THR A 179 14.86 9.13 -24.74
C THR A 179 14.39 7.69 -24.83
N GLY A 180 13.29 7.33 -24.15
CA GLY A 180 12.72 5.99 -24.15
C GLY A 180 13.38 5.03 -23.15
N ASN A 181 14.11 5.55 -22.15
CA ASN A 181 14.77 4.73 -21.15
C ASN A 181 14.04 4.78 -19.81
N MET A 182 13.90 3.64 -19.13
CA MET A 182 13.64 3.63 -17.70
C MET A 182 14.92 4.07 -16.98
N GLY A 183 14.79 4.88 -15.94
CA GLY A 183 15.92 5.36 -15.16
C GLY A 183 15.64 5.33 -13.66
N ALA A 184 16.63 4.95 -12.86
CA ALA A 184 16.52 5.06 -11.41
C ALA A 184 17.88 5.23 -10.75
N LEU A 185 17.83 5.62 -9.48
CA LEU A 185 18.97 5.51 -8.56
C LEU A 185 18.43 5.23 -7.17
N VAL A 186 19.26 4.63 -6.31
CA VAL A 186 18.91 4.34 -4.93
C VAL A 186 20.02 4.77 -3.98
N ASN A 187 19.67 5.61 -3.00
CA ASN A 187 20.50 6.10 -1.90
C ASN A 187 21.80 6.78 -2.34
N ARG A 188 21.78 7.55 -3.43
CA ARG A 188 22.99 8.22 -3.91
C ARG A 188 22.67 9.50 -4.66
N THR A 189 23.72 10.15 -5.17
CA THR A 189 23.65 11.27 -6.11
C THR A 189 24.15 10.80 -7.48
N GLY A 190 24.13 11.71 -8.46
CA GLY A 190 24.70 11.48 -9.79
C GLY A 190 23.70 10.90 -10.79
N THR A 191 24.22 10.24 -11.82
CA THR A 191 23.46 9.82 -12.99
C THR A 191 22.60 8.60 -12.69
N ASN A 192 21.39 8.56 -13.26
CA ASN A 192 20.53 7.38 -13.19
C ASN A 192 21.23 6.15 -13.79
N LEU A 193 21.02 4.99 -13.18
CA LEU A 193 21.11 3.73 -13.91
C LEU A 193 19.96 3.71 -14.92
N THR A 194 20.21 3.34 -16.17
CA THR A 194 19.19 3.39 -17.22
C THR A 194 19.16 2.15 -18.09
N VAL A 195 18.01 1.89 -18.70
CA VAL A 195 17.81 0.82 -19.69
C VAL A 195 16.69 1.20 -20.65
N ALA A 196 16.82 0.86 -21.93
CA ALA A 196 15.78 1.10 -22.92
C ALA A 196 14.53 0.27 -22.61
N VAL A 197 13.36 0.92 -22.64
CA VAL A 197 12.07 0.27 -22.43
C VAL A 197 11.05 0.72 -23.49
N PRO A 198 10.20 -0.20 -23.98
CA PRO A 198 9.21 0.15 -25.00
C PRO A 198 8.05 0.99 -24.45
N THR A 199 7.81 0.96 -23.13
CA THR A 199 6.67 1.58 -22.47
C THR A 199 6.98 1.93 -21.01
N SER A 200 6.35 2.97 -20.47
CA SER A 200 6.31 3.22 -19.02
C SER A 200 5.31 2.32 -18.29
N VAL A 201 4.42 1.62 -18.99
CA VAL A 201 3.36 0.81 -18.37
C VAL A 201 3.94 -0.44 -17.70
N GLY A 202 3.36 -0.83 -16.56
CA GLY A 202 3.73 -2.03 -15.81
C GLY A 202 4.58 -1.74 -14.57
N LEU A 203 5.15 -2.78 -13.98
CA LEU A 203 5.98 -2.67 -12.79
C LEU A 203 7.39 -2.21 -13.18
N SER A 204 7.85 -1.14 -12.55
CA SER A 204 9.24 -0.69 -12.58
C SER A 204 9.81 -0.75 -11.17
N GLY A 205 11.06 -1.18 -11.04
CA GLY A 205 11.73 -1.37 -9.76
C GLY A 205 13.19 -0.97 -9.79
N ALA A 206 13.67 -0.48 -8.66
CA ALA A 206 15.08 -0.22 -8.45
C ALA A 206 15.47 -0.63 -7.04
N GLN A 207 16.60 -1.31 -6.91
CA GLN A 207 17.11 -1.74 -5.61
C GLN A 207 18.60 -1.59 -5.49
N ARG A 208 19.05 -1.37 -4.26
CA ARG A 208 20.44 -1.44 -3.81
C ARG A 208 20.55 -2.59 -2.82
N ARG A 209 21.44 -3.56 -3.09
CA ARG A 209 21.66 -4.76 -2.24
C ARG A 209 22.98 -4.75 -1.48
N SER A 210 23.88 -3.83 -1.84
CA SER A 210 25.12 -3.58 -1.13
C SER A 210 25.62 -2.16 -1.39
N ALA A 211 26.79 -1.82 -0.85
CA ALA A 211 27.42 -0.53 -1.09
C ALA A 211 27.64 -0.23 -2.59
N ASN A 212 27.83 -1.26 -3.43
CA ASN A 212 28.13 -1.10 -4.85
C ASN A 212 27.29 -2.04 -5.74
N ASP A 213 26.06 -2.38 -5.34
CA ASP A 213 25.17 -3.25 -6.14
C ASP A 213 23.80 -2.61 -6.27
N GLU A 214 23.55 -1.97 -7.41
CA GLU A 214 22.24 -1.46 -7.82
C GLU A 214 21.68 -2.28 -8.99
N ARG A 215 20.35 -2.46 -9.01
CA ARG A 215 19.66 -3.24 -10.04
C ARG A 215 18.39 -2.51 -10.46
N LEU A 216 18.08 -2.51 -11.75
CA LEU A 216 16.75 -2.17 -12.24
C LEU A 216 15.98 -3.42 -12.62
N TRP A 217 14.66 -3.32 -12.46
CA TRP A 217 13.72 -4.37 -12.76
C TRP A 217 12.55 -3.82 -13.56
N LYS A 218 12.11 -4.59 -14.56
CA LYS A 218 10.88 -4.33 -15.29
C LYS A 218 10.06 -5.61 -15.30
N ASP A 219 8.81 -5.53 -14.83
CA ASP A 219 7.85 -6.64 -14.82
C ASP A 219 8.41 -7.95 -14.25
N GLY A 220 9.15 -7.84 -13.13
CA GLY A 220 9.74 -9.00 -12.44
C GLY A 220 11.04 -9.54 -13.06
N VAL A 221 11.57 -8.89 -14.10
CA VAL A 221 12.83 -9.27 -14.77
C VAL A 221 13.91 -8.22 -14.50
N GLU A 222 15.10 -8.67 -14.11
CA GLU A 222 16.27 -7.80 -13.97
C GLU A 222 16.71 -7.31 -15.35
N THR A 223 16.88 -6.00 -15.51
CA THR A 223 17.19 -5.39 -16.81
C THR A 223 18.60 -4.83 -16.89
N VAL A 224 19.13 -4.30 -15.79
CA VAL A 224 20.48 -3.74 -15.75
C VAL A 224 21.03 -3.72 -14.33
N THR A 225 22.36 -3.79 -14.24
CA THR A 225 23.14 -3.75 -13.00
C THR A 225 24.04 -2.52 -12.98
N GLY A 226 24.21 -1.90 -11.82
CA GLY A 226 25.10 -0.77 -11.61
C GLY A 226 25.99 -0.97 -10.40
N SER A 227 27.18 -0.38 -10.43
CA SER A 227 28.19 -0.50 -9.36
C SER A 227 28.47 0.81 -8.63
N ALA A 228 27.58 1.79 -8.75
CA ALA A 228 27.77 3.10 -8.12
C ALA A 228 27.69 2.97 -6.58
N ALA A 229 28.62 3.65 -5.91
CA ALA A 229 28.71 3.66 -4.46
C ALA A 229 27.44 4.26 -3.83
N ALA A 230 27.00 3.68 -2.72
CA ALA A 230 25.98 4.27 -1.88
C ALA A 230 26.48 5.58 -1.27
N GLY A 231 25.60 6.57 -1.20
CA GLY A 231 25.88 7.84 -0.53
C GLY A 231 25.21 7.93 0.83
N GLY A 232 23.88 7.84 0.86
CA GLY A 232 23.09 8.00 2.07
C GLY A 232 21.59 7.87 1.79
N ARG A 233 20.79 7.80 2.86
CA ARG A 233 19.33 7.73 2.73
C ARG A 233 18.75 9.13 2.42
N PRO A 234 17.75 9.24 1.53
CA PRO A 234 17.04 10.49 1.31
C PRO A 234 16.43 11.06 2.60
N SER A 235 16.60 12.35 2.83
CA SER A 235 16.08 13.08 4.01
C SER A 235 14.81 13.87 3.73
N SER A 236 14.23 13.75 2.53
CA SER A 236 12.90 14.29 2.21
C SER A 236 11.87 13.18 2.18
N GLU A 237 10.59 13.56 2.23
CA GLU A 237 9.51 12.59 2.18
C GLU A 237 9.52 11.76 0.88
N PHE A 238 9.04 10.52 0.97
CA PHE A 238 8.70 9.69 -0.18
C PHE A 238 7.39 10.17 -0.81
N ARG A 239 7.37 10.34 -2.13
CA ARG A 239 6.24 10.86 -2.90
C ARG A 239 5.81 9.90 -4.00
N ILE A 240 4.53 9.97 -4.33
CA ILE A 240 3.92 9.41 -5.55
C ILE A 240 3.51 10.58 -6.46
N CYS A 241 3.66 10.40 -7.77
CA CYS A 241 3.54 11.44 -8.81
C CYS A 241 4.60 12.55 -8.66
N GLY A 242 5.78 12.18 -8.16
CA GLY A 242 6.88 13.11 -7.95
C GLY A 242 7.93 12.57 -7.00
N ARG A 243 8.91 13.41 -6.70
CA ARG A 243 10.04 13.07 -5.81
C ARG A 243 10.46 14.21 -4.88
N SER A 244 10.35 15.45 -5.38
CA SER A 244 10.84 16.65 -4.70
C SER A 244 9.96 17.85 -5.06
N PRO A 245 10.15 19.02 -4.41
CA PRO A 245 9.43 20.25 -4.78
C PRO A 245 9.71 20.77 -6.21
N SER A 246 10.58 20.11 -6.98
CA SER A 246 10.96 20.45 -8.35
C SER A 246 10.89 19.27 -9.32
N SER A 247 10.28 18.15 -8.92
CA SER A 247 10.15 16.94 -9.74
C SER A 247 8.76 16.35 -9.52
N TYR A 248 7.90 16.50 -10.53
CA TYR A 248 6.51 16.09 -10.54
C TYR A 248 6.22 15.29 -11.81
N SER A 249 5.46 14.22 -11.68
CA SER A 249 5.09 13.36 -12.81
C SER A 249 3.64 13.59 -13.20
N ASN A 250 3.36 13.50 -14.49
CA ASN A 250 2.00 13.50 -15.03
C ASN A 250 1.44 12.09 -15.23
N ARG A 251 2.18 11.04 -14.86
CA ARG A 251 1.74 9.66 -15.03
C ARG A 251 0.75 9.24 -13.95
N GLN A 252 -0.11 8.30 -14.32
CA GLN A 252 -1.00 7.66 -13.38
C GLN A 252 -0.31 6.48 -12.69
N VAL A 253 -0.04 6.64 -11.40
CA VAL A 253 0.58 5.63 -10.54
C VAL A 253 -0.49 4.83 -9.82
N SER A 254 -0.39 3.52 -9.96
CA SER A 254 -1.37 2.50 -9.56
C SER A 254 -0.90 1.66 -8.37
N PHE A 255 0.40 1.75 -8.10
CA PHE A 255 1.08 1.08 -7.01
C PHE A 255 2.39 1.80 -6.70
N ALA A 256 2.76 1.82 -5.43
CA ALA A 256 4.10 2.15 -5.01
C ALA A 256 4.47 1.35 -3.75
N ALA A 257 5.73 0.93 -3.64
CA ALA A 257 6.24 0.28 -2.45
C ALA A 257 7.69 0.67 -2.20
N ALA A 258 8.12 0.57 -0.94
CA ALA A 258 9.50 0.79 -0.57
C ALA A 258 9.90 0.04 0.71
N GLY A 259 11.20 -0.24 0.87
CA GLY A 259 11.74 -0.97 2.01
C GLY A 259 13.16 -1.46 1.74
N ALA A 260 13.53 -2.62 2.28
CA ALA A 260 14.78 -3.31 1.97
C ALA A 260 14.77 -3.90 0.55
N ALA A 261 15.94 -4.26 0.03
CA ALA A 261 16.02 -5.01 -1.21
C ALA A 261 15.46 -6.42 -1.07
N LEU A 262 14.84 -6.90 -2.15
CA LEU A 262 14.12 -8.18 -2.12
C LEU A 262 15.06 -9.38 -2.32
N ALA A 263 16.13 -9.18 -3.08
CA ALA A 263 17.23 -10.11 -3.31
C ALA A 263 16.78 -11.57 -3.50
N GLY A 264 16.25 -11.88 -4.69
CA GLY A 264 15.77 -13.21 -5.08
C GLY A 264 14.26 -13.41 -4.93
N LYS A 265 13.52 -12.41 -4.44
CA LYS A 265 12.05 -12.44 -4.28
C LYS A 265 11.31 -11.61 -5.32
N GLU A 266 12.01 -11.00 -6.27
CA GLU A 266 11.47 -10.01 -7.22
C GLU A 266 10.43 -10.61 -8.17
N ALA A 267 10.63 -11.85 -8.63
CA ALA A 267 9.66 -12.55 -9.48
C ALA A 267 8.36 -12.85 -8.71
N ALA A 268 8.46 -13.30 -7.45
CA ALA A 268 7.31 -13.56 -6.59
C ALA A 268 6.57 -12.25 -6.25
N PHE A 269 7.32 -11.17 -6.01
CA PHE A 269 6.77 -9.83 -5.79
C PHE A 269 5.97 -9.36 -7.01
N TYR A 270 6.57 -9.41 -8.20
CA TYR A 270 5.88 -9.06 -9.44
C TYR A 270 4.62 -9.90 -9.64
N ALA A 271 4.69 -11.22 -9.47
CA ALA A 271 3.55 -12.10 -9.63
C ALA A 271 2.39 -11.74 -8.69
N ALA A 272 2.68 -11.44 -7.41
CA ALA A 272 1.68 -11.04 -6.44
C ALA A 272 1.03 -9.70 -6.79
N ILE A 273 1.82 -8.68 -7.13
CA ILE A 273 1.31 -7.36 -7.53
C ILE A 273 0.53 -7.45 -8.84
N ASN A 274 1.05 -8.14 -9.85
CA ASN A 274 0.37 -8.33 -11.14
C ASN A 274 -0.98 -9.04 -10.96
N THR A 275 -1.06 -10.06 -10.11
CA THR A 275 -2.32 -10.74 -9.79
C THR A 275 -3.36 -9.77 -9.20
N TYR A 276 -2.95 -8.89 -8.28
CA TYR A 276 -3.82 -7.83 -7.77
C TYR A 276 -4.24 -6.86 -8.88
N MET A 277 -3.29 -6.37 -9.67
CA MET A 277 -3.58 -5.40 -10.73
C MET A 277 -4.56 -5.97 -11.76
N GLN A 278 -4.41 -7.23 -12.15
CA GLN A 278 -5.36 -7.92 -13.03
C GLN A 278 -6.74 -8.04 -12.38
N ALA A 279 -6.81 -8.43 -11.10
CA ALA A 279 -8.07 -8.61 -10.38
C ALA A 279 -8.85 -7.30 -10.16
N VAL A 280 -8.18 -6.15 -10.17
CA VAL A 280 -8.83 -4.84 -10.07
C VAL A 280 -9.00 -4.12 -11.42
N GLY A 281 -8.48 -4.68 -12.52
CA GLY A 281 -8.54 -4.07 -13.85
C GLY A 281 -7.52 -2.95 -14.08
N ALA A 282 -6.38 -3.01 -13.39
CA ALA A 282 -5.34 -1.99 -13.36
C ALA A 282 -3.97 -2.43 -13.92
N ALA A 283 -3.87 -3.61 -14.55
CA ALA A 283 -2.61 -4.11 -15.12
C ALA A 283 -2.13 -3.25 -16.30
#